data_AF-A0AAE0WZV4-F1
#
_entry.id   AF-A0AAE0WZV4-F1
#
_cell.length_a   1.000
_cell.length_b   1.000
_cell.length_c   1.000
_cell.angle_alpha   90.00
_cell.angle_beta   90.00
_cell.angle_gamma   90.00
#
_symmetry.space_group_name_H-M   'P 1'
#
loop_
_entity.id
_entity.type
_entity.pdbx_description
1 polymer ?
#
loop_
_entity_poly.entity_id
_entity_poly.type
_entity_poly.pdbx_seq_one_letter_code
_entity_poly.pdbx_strand_id
1 'polypeptide(L)'
;MTKRWKICMFIDGLDEYRNMQKSDHSTGEDLDMPHKGGEGDSSWGVNVSISNDHREIADFFLELGNLPNVKMCVSSRELPVFEEAFDGFPRLRVQEHTKGDIARFTKDRLRSLGSSSDDVKYIVQEIVRKSRGVFLCVRLVTDLILDGYVNGDDMAGLKKTIDSAPRSLFGNKGLYMKMILLVRNDYLLESSRMFQLVRSAWNLLSATTMAFALRVYKDQQADFGWVIDAPIHPDTSSDIAVDLRAFRKQVKSRFGGLLECEGPEDEVNFMHQTAKEFIFRESVWNRIYGEVNDPIFNANLSLLSACIVEIKLKGMDLCDKAQACQVFTDDYLFVTDAMHYAEMADCDSEPDGQAADYYIQLVDKLDKP
;
A
#
# COMPACT_ATOMS: atom_id res chain seq x y z
N MET A 1 21.80 -22.34 -45.46
CA MET A 1 22.07 -21.34 -44.40
C MET A 1 20.95 -21.42 -43.36
N THR A 2 21.19 -22.10 -42.24
CA THR A 2 20.26 -22.11 -41.11
C THR A 2 20.31 -20.74 -40.43
N LYS A 3 19.18 -20.01 -40.40
CA LYS A 3 19.09 -18.72 -39.70
C LYS A 3 19.43 -18.94 -38.22
N ARG A 4 20.47 -18.27 -37.74
CA ARG A 4 20.91 -18.30 -36.34
C ARG A 4 20.13 -17.21 -35.61
N TRP A 5 19.11 -17.62 -34.86
CA TRP A 5 18.28 -16.71 -34.06
C TRP A 5 19.06 -16.25 -32.82
N LYS A 6 18.79 -15.03 -32.35
CA LYS A 6 19.26 -14.51 -31.07
C LYS A 6 18.08 -13.93 -30.33
N ILE A 7 17.96 -14.25 -29.05
CA ILE A 7 16.91 -13.75 -28.16
C ILE A 7 17.60 -12.83 -27.14
N CYS A 8 17.05 -11.63 -26.94
CA CYS A 8 17.47 -10.72 -25.88
C CYS A 8 16.29 -10.49 -24.96
N MET A 9 16.46 -10.76 -23.67
CA MET A 9 15.42 -10.56 -22.66
C MET A 9 15.84 -9.45 -21.69
N PHE A 10 14.87 -8.61 -21.33
CA PHE A 10 14.98 -7.64 -20.26
C PHE A 10 13.92 -8.04 -19.24
N ILE A 11 14.36 -8.49 -18.08
CA ILE A 11 13.49 -9.00 -17.02
C ILE A 11 13.60 -8.02 -15.85
N ASP A 12 12.48 -7.46 -15.46
CA ASP A 12 12.40 -6.52 -14.34
C ASP A 12 11.85 -7.23 -13.10
N GLY A 13 12.44 -6.96 -11.93
CA GLY A 13 11.89 -7.34 -10.63
C GLY A 13 11.96 -8.83 -10.30
N LEU A 14 13.14 -9.48 -10.38
CA LEU A 14 13.26 -10.89 -9.94
C LEU A 14 12.87 -11.10 -8.46
N ASP A 15 13.05 -10.09 -7.63
CA ASP A 15 12.65 -10.09 -6.22
C ASP A 15 11.13 -9.97 -5.99
N GLU A 16 10.35 -9.78 -7.06
CA GLU A 16 8.89 -9.80 -7.01
C GLU A 16 8.31 -11.20 -7.27
N TYR A 17 9.15 -12.15 -7.72
CA TYR A 17 8.71 -13.52 -7.96
C TYR A 17 8.23 -14.20 -6.67
N ARG A 18 7.00 -14.73 -6.73
CA ARG A 18 6.39 -15.54 -5.66
C ARG A 18 5.75 -16.77 -6.28
N ASN A 19 6.00 -17.94 -5.71
CA ASN A 19 5.43 -19.17 -6.22
C ASN A 19 3.94 -19.28 -5.82
N MET A 20 3.04 -19.07 -6.79
CA MET A 20 1.58 -19.04 -6.58
C MET A 20 1.00 -20.39 -6.08
N GLN A 21 1.71 -21.51 -6.20
CA GLN A 21 1.22 -22.80 -5.72
C GLN A 21 1.41 -23.00 -4.20
N LYS A 22 2.20 -22.14 -3.54
CA LYS A 22 2.48 -22.21 -2.09
C LYS A 22 1.78 -21.14 -1.26
N SER A 23 1.11 -20.17 -1.89
CA SER A 23 0.45 -19.06 -1.20
C SER A 23 -0.80 -19.45 -0.42
N ASP A 24 -1.36 -20.65 -0.62
CA ASP A 24 -2.56 -21.13 0.08
C ASP A 24 -2.27 -21.64 1.51
N HIS A 25 -1.01 -21.64 1.95
CA HIS A 25 -0.60 -22.18 3.26
C HIS A 25 0.27 -21.24 4.11
N SER A 26 0.42 -19.96 3.73
CA SER A 26 1.16 -19.02 4.57
C SER A 26 0.34 -18.67 5.82
N THR A 27 0.58 -19.41 6.91
CA THR A 27 0.14 -19.02 8.25
C THR A 27 0.93 -17.80 8.71
N GLY A 28 0.28 -16.91 9.48
CA GLY A 28 0.88 -15.65 9.94
C GLY A 28 2.20 -15.78 10.72
N GLU A 29 2.57 -16.99 11.16
CA GLU A 29 3.83 -17.29 11.86
C GLU A 29 5.08 -17.19 10.95
N ASP A 30 4.92 -17.29 9.63
CA ASP A 30 6.06 -17.24 8.69
C ASP A 30 6.61 -15.82 8.46
N LEU A 31 5.94 -14.78 8.98
CA LEU A 31 6.32 -13.37 8.82
C LEU A 31 7.31 -12.86 9.89
N ASP A 32 7.65 -13.67 10.89
CA ASP A 32 8.26 -13.20 12.14
C ASP A 32 9.67 -13.76 12.46
N MET A 33 10.40 -14.28 11.48
CA MET A 33 11.73 -14.83 11.73
C MET A 33 12.88 -13.84 11.43
N PRO A 34 13.55 -13.24 12.44
CA PRO A 34 14.82 -12.56 12.22
C PRO A 34 15.92 -13.59 11.94
N HIS A 35 16.70 -13.39 10.87
CA HIS A 35 17.92 -14.16 10.67
C HIS A 35 18.92 -13.87 11.81
N LYS A 36 19.36 -14.94 12.50
CA LYS A 36 20.55 -14.94 13.35
C LYS A 36 21.78 -14.68 12.48
N GLY A 37 22.23 -13.43 12.41
CA GLY A 37 23.50 -13.09 11.78
C GLY A 37 23.58 -11.63 11.37
N GLY A 38 23.94 -10.76 12.32
CA GLY A 38 24.30 -9.36 12.06
C GLY A 38 23.55 -8.40 12.99
N GLU A 39 24.26 -7.86 13.98
CA GLU A 39 23.79 -6.67 14.68
C GLU A 39 23.70 -5.51 13.68
N GLY A 40 22.49 -5.16 13.26
CA GLY A 40 22.25 -4.03 12.38
C GLY A 40 20.88 -4.05 11.71
N ASP A 41 20.41 -2.86 11.33
CA ASP A 41 19.20 -2.57 10.54
C ASP A 41 19.19 -3.25 9.14
N SER A 42 20.22 -4.04 8.83
CA SER A 42 20.43 -4.78 7.56
C SER A 42 19.73 -6.14 7.50
N SER A 43 19.08 -6.59 8.58
CA SER A 43 18.31 -7.86 8.62
C SER A 43 16.78 -7.62 8.61
N TRP A 44 16.33 -6.51 8.02
CA TRP A 44 14.90 -6.23 7.86
C TRP A 44 14.36 -6.87 6.58
N GLY A 45 14.02 -8.15 6.64
CA GLY A 45 13.12 -8.81 5.70
C GLY A 45 13.81 -9.65 4.62
N VAL A 46 13.82 -10.96 4.84
CA VAL A 46 13.53 -12.00 3.84
C VAL A 46 13.00 -13.19 4.65
N ASN A 47 11.74 -13.61 4.47
CA ASN A 47 11.26 -14.86 5.07
C ASN A 47 11.96 -16.05 4.41
N VAL A 48 12.16 -17.16 5.12
CA VAL A 48 12.83 -18.36 4.58
C VAL A 48 12.12 -18.88 3.32
N SER A 49 10.79 -18.84 3.28
CA SER A 49 10.00 -19.22 2.11
C SER A 49 10.30 -18.33 0.88
N ILE A 50 10.40 -17.01 1.09
CA ILE A 50 10.74 -16.02 0.05
C ILE A 50 12.16 -16.26 -0.48
N SER A 51 13.10 -16.60 0.40
CA SER A 51 14.49 -16.92 0.02
C SER A 51 14.56 -18.14 -0.91
N ASN A 52 13.73 -19.15 -0.67
CA ASN A 52 13.68 -20.35 -1.50
C ASN A 52 13.11 -20.05 -2.90
N ASP A 53 12.00 -19.29 -2.98
CA ASP A 53 11.41 -18.89 -4.26
C ASP A 53 12.36 -18.00 -5.08
N HIS A 54 13.08 -17.08 -4.42
CA HIS A 54 14.09 -16.24 -5.08
C HIS A 54 15.28 -17.05 -5.61
N ARG A 55 15.67 -18.13 -4.91
CA ARG A 55 16.72 -19.02 -5.39
C ARG A 55 16.26 -19.81 -6.60
N GLU A 56 15.03 -20.32 -6.57
CA GLU A 56 14.41 -21.04 -7.69
C GLU A 56 14.41 -20.19 -8.97
N ILE A 57 13.94 -18.93 -8.90
CA ILE A 57 13.91 -18.06 -10.07
C ILE A 57 15.33 -17.66 -10.54
N ALA A 58 16.27 -17.49 -9.61
CA ALA A 58 17.66 -17.22 -9.97
C ALA A 58 18.28 -18.40 -10.74
N ASP A 59 18.09 -19.62 -10.24
CA ASP A 59 18.57 -20.86 -10.88
C ASP A 59 17.97 -21.02 -12.28
N PHE A 60 16.67 -20.76 -12.45
CA PHE A 60 16.01 -20.79 -13.76
C PHE A 60 16.67 -19.82 -14.77
N PHE A 61 16.95 -18.58 -14.37
CA PHE A 61 17.60 -17.62 -15.26
C PHE A 61 19.08 -17.94 -15.50
N LEU A 62 19.78 -18.55 -14.55
CA LEU A 62 21.13 -19.05 -14.79
C LEU A 62 21.14 -20.17 -15.84
N GLU A 63 20.20 -21.11 -15.77
CA GLU A 63 20.03 -22.17 -16.77
C GLU A 63 19.69 -21.61 -18.16
N LEU A 64 18.76 -20.67 -18.22
CA LEU A 64 18.35 -20.02 -19.47
C LEU A 64 19.51 -19.23 -20.11
N GLY A 65 20.37 -18.63 -19.30
CA GLY A 65 21.54 -17.87 -19.72
C GLY A 65 22.65 -18.72 -20.34
N ASN A 66 22.65 -20.03 -20.08
CA ASN A 66 23.60 -20.96 -20.69
C ASN A 66 23.27 -21.31 -22.15
N LEU A 67 22.09 -20.92 -22.64
CA LEU A 67 21.71 -21.15 -24.04
C LEU A 67 22.53 -20.26 -24.99
N PRO A 68 23.12 -20.82 -26.07
CA PRO A 68 24.11 -20.13 -26.92
C PRO A 68 23.55 -18.94 -27.72
N ASN A 69 22.23 -18.82 -27.77
CA ASN A 69 21.47 -17.83 -28.53
C ASN A 69 20.63 -16.91 -27.65
N VAL A 70 20.82 -16.92 -26.33
CA VAL A 70 20.08 -16.07 -25.38
C VAL A 70 21.05 -15.06 -24.73
N LYS A 71 20.59 -13.82 -24.60
CA LYS A 71 21.21 -12.78 -23.76
C LYS A 71 20.14 -12.19 -22.87
N MET A 72 20.51 -11.86 -21.64
CA MET A 72 19.56 -11.35 -20.66
C MET A 72 20.15 -10.19 -19.88
N CYS A 73 19.28 -9.27 -19.52
CA CYS A 73 19.50 -8.26 -18.50
C CYS A 73 18.38 -8.45 -17.48
N VAL A 74 18.76 -8.81 -16.26
CA VAL A 74 17.83 -9.01 -15.14
C VAL A 74 18.01 -7.85 -14.16
N SER A 75 16.91 -7.40 -13.56
CA SER A 75 16.93 -6.48 -12.42
C SER A 75 16.43 -7.20 -11.17
N SER A 76 16.98 -6.82 -10.02
CA SER A 76 16.53 -7.28 -8.71
C SER A 76 16.95 -6.29 -7.62
N ARG A 77 16.33 -6.36 -6.45
CA ARG A 77 16.94 -5.81 -5.21
C ARG A 77 18.28 -6.52 -4.93
N GLU A 78 19.15 -5.85 -4.17
CA GLU A 78 20.46 -6.35 -3.72
C GLU A 78 20.32 -7.38 -2.58
N LEU A 79 19.46 -8.38 -2.78
CA LEU A 79 19.25 -9.46 -1.82
C LEU A 79 20.43 -10.44 -1.88
N PRO A 80 20.87 -11.01 -0.74
CA PRO A 80 22.02 -11.91 -0.71
C PRO A 80 21.94 -13.07 -1.71
N VAL A 81 20.74 -13.64 -1.92
CA VAL A 81 20.49 -14.72 -2.88
C VAL A 81 20.83 -14.33 -4.32
N PHE A 82 20.49 -13.11 -4.75
CA PHE A 82 20.78 -12.63 -6.09
C PHE A 82 22.22 -12.14 -6.21
N GLU A 83 22.77 -11.53 -5.15
CA GLU A 83 24.18 -11.15 -5.11
C GLU A 83 25.10 -12.37 -5.26
N GLU A 84 24.76 -13.48 -4.59
CA GLU A 84 25.47 -14.76 -4.70
C GLU A 84 25.26 -15.40 -6.08
N ALA A 85 24.02 -15.55 -6.52
CA ALA A 85 23.70 -16.22 -7.79
C ALA A 85 24.31 -15.52 -9.01
N PHE A 86 24.36 -14.19 -9.01
CA PHE A 86 24.82 -13.38 -10.16
C PHE A 86 26.19 -12.72 -9.97
N ASP A 87 27.03 -13.21 -9.04
CA ASP A 87 28.36 -12.63 -8.77
C ASP A 87 29.28 -12.60 -10.00
N GLY A 88 29.21 -13.64 -10.84
CA GLY A 88 30.04 -13.78 -12.03
C GLY A 88 29.66 -12.91 -13.24
N PHE A 89 28.60 -12.10 -13.16
CA PHE A 89 28.04 -11.38 -14.31
C PHE A 89 28.24 -9.85 -14.22
N PRO A 90 28.29 -9.14 -15.38
CA PRO A 90 28.31 -7.68 -15.38
C PRO A 90 27.10 -7.10 -14.65
N ARG A 91 27.32 -6.12 -13.76
CA ARG A 91 26.27 -5.49 -12.95
C ARG A 91 26.31 -3.97 -13.03
N LEU A 92 25.14 -3.36 -12.90
CA LEU A 92 24.95 -1.93 -12.79
C LEU A 92 24.15 -1.65 -11.52
N ARG A 93 24.78 -1.04 -10.51
CA ARG A 93 24.09 -0.58 -9.29
C ARG A 93 23.51 0.80 -9.54
N VAL A 94 22.22 0.86 -9.88
CA VAL A 94 21.55 2.10 -10.32
C VAL A 94 21.76 3.24 -9.32
N GLN A 95 21.64 2.95 -8.02
CA GLN A 95 21.76 3.93 -6.94
C GLN A 95 23.16 4.57 -6.82
N GLU A 96 24.20 3.98 -7.41
CA GLU A 96 25.53 4.60 -7.44
C GLU A 96 25.64 5.73 -8.49
N HIS A 97 24.71 5.77 -9.44
CA HIS A 97 24.71 6.68 -10.58
C HIS A 97 23.66 7.80 -10.50
N THR A 98 22.81 7.84 -9.47
CA THR A 98 21.70 8.80 -9.37
C THR A 98 22.06 10.13 -8.68
N LYS A 99 23.28 10.30 -8.17
CA LYS A 99 23.66 11.48 -7.36
C LYS A 99 23.40 12.82 -8.05
N GLY A 100 23.74 12.92 -9.35
CA GLY A 100 23.54 14.13 -10.14
C GLY A 100 22.07 14.47 -10.34
N ASP A 101 21.27 13.45 -10.68
CA ASP A 101 19.83 13.60 -10.90
C ASP A 101 19.10 13.94 -9.60
N ILE A 102 19.47 13.32 -8.48
CA ILE A 102 18.93 13.63 -7.14
C ILE A 102 19.23 15.08 -6.75
N ALA A 103 20.46 15.54 -6.98
CA ALA A 103 20.84 16.92 -6.67
C ALA A 103 20.02 17.91 -7.49
N ARG A 104 19.83 17.62 -8.78
CA ARG A 104 19.00 18.44 -9.68
C ARG A 104 17.53 18.43 -9.26
N PHE A 105 16.94 17.24 -9.05
CA PHE A 105 15.56 17.08 -8.61
C PHE A 105 15.27 17.85 -7.32
N THR A 106 16.12 17.66 -6.30
CA THR A 106 15.96 18.31 -5.00
C THR A 106 16.06 19.82 -5.13
N LYS A 107 17.07 20.32 -5.86
CA LYS A 107 17.24 21.76 -6.09
C LYS A 107 16.03 22.36 -6.79
N ASP A 108 15.47 21.67 -7.78
CA ASP A 108 14.32 22.14 -8.54
C ASP A 108 13.04 22.17 -7.70
N ARG A 109 12.81 21.16 -6.85
CA ARG A 109 11.67 21.15 -5.91
C ARG A 109 11.75 22.21 -4.81
N LEU A 110 12.96 22.51 -4.33
CA LEU A 110 13.18 23.47 -3.24
C LEU A 110 13.25 24.93 -3.71
N ARG A 111 13.01 25.22 -4.99
CA ARG A 111 13.02 26.59 -5.54
C ARG A 111 12.03 27.51 -4.83
N SER A 112 10.92 26.97 -4.34
CA SER A 112 9.86 27.74 -3.67
C SER A 112 10.24 28.24 -2.28
N LEU A 113 11.32 27.75 -1.67
CA LEU A 113 11.71 28.15 -0.30
C LEU A 113 12.10 29.64 -0.20
N GLY A 114 12.51 30.28 -1.30
CA GLY A 114 12.94 31.69 -1.29
C GLY A 114 14.19 31.98 -0.44
N SER A 115 14.89 30.94 0.02
CA SER A 115 16.01 31.02 0.96
C SER A 115 17.36 31.32 0.29
N SER A 116 18.38 31.56 1.12
CA SER A 116 19.74 31.79 0.63
C SER A 116 20.25 30.60 -0.19
N SER A 117 21.12 30.87 -1.17
CA SER A 117 21.71 29.82 -2.00
C SER A 117 22.51 28.79 -1.19
N ASP A 118 23.08 29.19 -0.05
CA ASP A 118 23.89 28.31 0.80
C ASP A 118 23.03 27.35 1.62
N ASP A 119 21.87 27.81 2.11
CA ASP A 119 20.92 26.98 2.84
C ASP A 119 20.32 25.88 1.97
N VAL A 120 19.87 26.25 0.77
CA VAL A 120 19.33 25.27 -0.20
C VAL A 120 20.42 24.28 -0.61
N LYS A 121 21.65 24.77 -0.84
CA LYS A 121 22.80 23.91 -1.19
C LYS A 121 23.10 22.89 -0.08
N TYR A 122 23.05 23.30 1.18
CA TYR A 122 23.23 22.41 2.32
C TYR A 122 22.16 21.30 2.36
N ILE A 123 20.88 21.67 2.25
CA ILE A 123 19.77 20.69 2.27
C ILE A 123 19.91 19.71 1.10
N VAL A 124 20.24 20.19 -0.11
CA VAL A 124 20.47 19.34 -1.28
C VAL A 124 21.61 18.35 -1.04
N GLN A 125 22.73 18.81 -0.48
CA GLN A 125 23.87 17.94 -0.18
C GLN A 125 23.51 16.85 0.84
N GLU A 126 22.77 17.20 1.89
CA GLU A 126 22.36 16.24 2.90
C GLU A 126 21.36 15.21 2.36
N ILE A 127 20.41 15.61 1.50
CA ILE A 127 19.48 14.69 0.83
C ILE A 127 20.24 13.71 -0.08
N VAL A 128 21.17 14.21 -0.91
CA VAL A 128 22.01 13.36 -1.77
C VAL A 128 22.80 12.35 -0.93
N ARG A 129 23.39 12.80 0.18
CA ARG A 129 24.20 11.97 1.06
C ARG A 129 23.38 10.90 1.80
N LYS A 130 22.19 11.26 2.29
CA LYS A 130 21.34 10.37 3.11
C LYS A 130 20.50 9.40 2.30
N SER A 131 20.11 9.76 1.08
CA SER A 131 19.29 8.92 0.20
C SER A 131 19.97 7.64 -0.27
N ARG A 132 21.31 7.58 -0.26
CA ARG A 132 22.10 6.47 -0.82
C ARG A 132 21.68 6.11 -2.26
N GLY A 133 21.24 7.11 -3.01
CA GLY A 133 20.80 6.96 -4.40
C GLY A 133 19.36 6.49 -4.59
N VAL A 134 18.60 6.28 -3.50
CA VAL A 134 17.20 5.83 -3.55
C VAL A 134 16.26 7.03 -3.70
N PHE A 135 15.65 7.17 -4.88
CA PHE A 135 14.76 8.30 -5.21
C PHE A 135 13.54 8.42 -4.30
N LEU A 136 13.03 7.30 -3.78
CA LEU A 136 11.90 7.33 -2.85
C LEU A 136 12.25 8.08 -1.56
N CYS A 137 13.45 7.84 -1.02
CA CYS A 137 13.95 8.55 0.16
C CYS A 137 14.10 10.05 -0.15
N VAL A 138 14.58 10.40 -1.34
CA VAL A 138 14.69 11.78 -1.81
C VAL A 138 13.32 12.46 -1.85
N ARG A 139 12.32 11.84 -2.51
CA ARG A 139 10.94 12.37 -2.59
C ARG A 139 10.41 12.64 -1.19
N LEU A 140 10.43 11.63 -0.33
CA LEU A 140 9.86 11.69 1.03
C LEU A 140 10.53 12.74 1.91
N VAL A 141 11.86 12.79 1.93
CA VAL A 141 12.57 13.79 2.74
C VAL A 141 12.33 15.20 2.18
N THR A 142 12.24 15.34 0.85
CA THR A 142 11.91 16.64 0.25
C THR A 142 10.47 17.05 0.57
N ASP A 143 9.51 16.11 0.62
CA ASP A 143 8.13 16.34 1.05
C ASP A 143 8.09 16.85 2.49
N LEU A 144 8.78 16.18 3.41
CA LEU A 144 8.87 16.62 4.82
C LEU A 144 9.43 18.04 4.97
N ILE A 145 10.42 18.43 4.15
CA ILE A 145 10.98 19.79 4.18
C ILE A 145 9.99 20.82 3.64
N LEU A 146 9.30 20.52 2.54
CA LEU A 146 8.28 21.42 1.99
C LEU A 146 7.08 21.55 2.93
N ASP A 147 6.64 20.46 3.55
CA ASP A 147 5.55 20.47 4.53
C ASP A 147 5.92 21.33 5.75
N GLY A 148 7.13 21.19 6.29
CA GLY A 148 7.64 22.07 7.35
C GLY A 148 7.60 23.54 6.94
N TYR A 149 8.06 23.86 5.72
CA TYR A 149 8.04 25.23 5.21
C TYR A 149 6.62 25.79 5.06
N VAL A 150 5.68 24.99 4.52
CA VAL A 150 4.26 25.37 4.41
C VAL A 150 3.63 25.58 5.80
N ASN A 151 4.06 24.81 6.79
CA ASN A 151 3.62 24.93 8.18
C ASN A 151 4.29 26.10 8.94
N GLY A 152 5.21 26.84 8.30
CA GLY A 152 5.84 28.03 8.85
C GLY A 152 7.17 27.80 9.57
N ASP A 153 7.80 26.63 9.39
CA ASP A 153 9.15 26.38 9.94
C ASP A 153 10.17 27.34 9.31
N ASP A 154 11.05 27.89 10.16
CA ASP A 154 12.20 28.66 9.69
C ASP A 154 13.31 27.75 9.13
N MET A 155 14.35 28.34 8.57
CA MET A 155 15.47 27.58 8.00
C MET A 155 16.20 26.70 9.03
N ALA A 156 16.19 27.07 10.31
CA ALA A 156 16.80 26.24 11.35
C ALA A 156 15.95 24.98 11.61
N GLY A 157 14.63 25.12 11.63
CA GLY A 157 13.67 24.02 11.66
C GLY A 157 13.85 23.05 10.49
N LEU A 158 13.92 23.58 9.26
CA LEU A 158 14.12 22.75 8.07
C LEU A 158 15.45 21.98 8.11
N LYS A 159 16.55 22.63 8.54
CA LYS A 159 17.85 21.97 8.74
C LYS A 159 17.77 20.86 9.79
N LYS A 160 17.08 21.10 10.90
CA LYS A 160 16.85 20.07 11.93
C LYS A 160 16.04 18.89 11.39
N THR A 161 15.07 19.13 10.51
CA THR A 161 14.27 18.07 9.86
C THR A 161 15.15 17.18 8.99
N ILE A 162 16.03 17.74 8.16
CA ILE A 162 16.97 16.94 7.34
C ILE A 162 18.04 16.25 8.20
N ASP A 163 18.58 16.90 9.22
CA ASP A 163 19.58 16.31 10.12
C ASP A 163 19.03 15.11 10.88
N SER A 164 17.78 15.19 11.33
CA SER A 164 17.07 14.11 12.00
C SER A 164 16.41 13.11 11.03
N ALA A 165 16.51 13.30 9.71
CA ALA A 165 15.97 12.35 8.75
C ALA A 165 16.75 11.02 8.79
N PRO A 166 16.06 9.88 8.96
CA PRO A 166 16.67 8.56 8.88
C PRO A 166 17.32 8.29 7.52
N ARG A 167 18.31 7.39 7.51
CA ARG A 167 18.93 6.92 6.26
C ARG A 167 18.19 5.73 5.65
N SER A 168 17.52 4.93 6.48
CA SER A 168 16.72 3.80 6.04
C SER A 168 15.27 4.22 5.80
N LEU A 169 14.64 3.67 4.77
CA LEU A 169 13.21 3.84 4.51
C LEU A 169 12.37 3.16 5.59
N PHE A 170 12.71 1.92 5.92
CA PHE A 170 11.99 1.06 6.86
C PHE A 170 12.74 0.94 8.19
N GLY A 171 12.12 0.23 9.13
CA GLY A 171 12.67 -0.05 10.45
C GLY A 171 12.13 0.86 11.54
N ASN A 172 12.41 0.48 12.79
CA ASN A 172 11.89 1.15 13.99
C ASN A 172 12.33 2.62 14.15
N LYS A 173 13.35 3.03 13.42
CA LYS A 173 13.85 4.42 13.35
C LYS A 173 13.95 4.90 11.90
N GLY A 174 13.26 4.21 10.98
CA GLY A 174 13.25 4.50 9.54
C GLY A 174 12.32 5.65 9.18
N LEU A 175 12.36 6.05 7.90
CA LEU A 175 11.59 7.17 7.38
C LEU A 175 10.08 6.92 7.44
N TYR A 176 9.60 5.73 7.10
CA TYR A 176 8.17 5.38 7.20
C TYR A 176 7.66 5.47 8.64
N MET A 177 8.43 4.93 9.60
CA MET A 177 8.09 5.05 11.02
C MET A 177 8.05 6.52 11.45
N LYS A 178 9.02 7.34 11.01
CA LYS A 178 9.01 8.78 11.29
C LYS A 178 7.77 9.47 10.72
N MET A 179 7.39 9.17 9.48
CA MET A 179 6.21 9.77 8.84
C MET A 179 4.91 9.43 9.56
N ILE A 180 4.73 8.17 9.98
CA ILE A 180 3.52 7.77 10.70
C ILE A 180 3.49 8.40 12.10
N LEU A 181 4.63 8.45 12.81
CA LEU A 181 4.69 9.09 14.13
C LEU A 181 4.49 10.61 14.10
N LEU A 182 4.51 11.23 12.90
CA LEU A 182 4.14 12.63 12.71
C LEU A 182 2.64 12.82 12.43
N VAL A 183 1.89 11.75 12.20
CA VAL A 183 0.43 11.80 12.12
C VAL A 183 -0.11 12.28 13.45
N ARG A 184 -1.08 13.21 13.41
CA ARG A 184 -1.67 13.76 14.62
C ARG A 184 -2.38 12.67 15.43
N ASN A 185 -2.31 12.74 16.75
CA ASN A 185 -2.91 11.73 17.63
C ASN A 185 -4.43 11.57 17.42
N ASP A 186 -5.14 12.66 17.11
CA ASP A 186 -6.59 12.63 16.84
C ASP A 186 -6.94 11.92 15.52
N TYR A 187 -5.95 11.65 14.67
CA TYR A 187 -6.10 10.96 13.39
C TYR A 187 -5.81 9.46 13.48
N LEU A 188 -5.22 8.99 14.59
CA LEU A 188 -4.78 7.60 14.70
C LEU A 188 -5.94 6.60 14.68
N LEU A 189 -7.10 6.96 15.23
CA LEU A 189 -8.30 6.11 15.18
C LEU A 189 -8.78 5.92 13.73
N GLU A 190 -8.96 7.01 12.99
CA GLU A 190 -9.35 6.96 11.57
C GLU A 190 -8.31 6.23 10.72
N SER A 191 -7.02 6.45 11.02
CA SER A 191 -5.91 5.77 10.36
C SER A 191 -5.90 4.26 10.62
N SER A 192 -6.15 3.85 11.86
CA SER A 192 -6.31 2.44 12.23
C SER A 192 -7.45 1.78 11.44
N ARG A 193 -8.61 2.44 11.33
CA ARG A 193 -9.75 1.94 10.52
C ARG A 193 -9.38 1.81 9.04
N MET A 194 -8.80 2.85 8.45
CA MET A 194 -8.32 2.83 7.05
C MET A 194 -7.34 1.68 6.81
N PHE A 195 -6.42 1.41 7.75
CA PHE A 195 -5.51 0.28 7.65
C PHE A 195 -6.23 -1.05 7.64
N GLN A 196 -7.12 -1.25 8.61
CA GLN A 196 -7.88 -2.49 8.74
C GLN A 196 -8.72 -2.75 7.48
N LEU A 197 -9.31 -1.73 6.87
CA LEU A 197 -9.98 -1.85 5.57
C LEU A 197 -9.03 -2.33 4.47
N VAL A 198 -7.87 -1.68 4.30
CA VAL A 198 -6.89 -2.08 3.27
C VAL A 198 -6.34 -3.48 3.51
N ARG A 199 -6.23 -3.91 4.77
CA ARG A 199 -5.74 -5.24 5.15
C ARG A 199 -6.80 -6.32 4.91
N SER A 200 -8.07 -6.03 5.19
CA SER A 200 -9.19 -6.97 5.01
C SER A 200 -9.71 -7.01 3.58
N ALA A 201 -9.39 -6.01 2.75
CA ALA A 201 -9.89 -5.95 1.39
C ALA A 201 -9.38 -7.11 0.52
N TRP A 202 -10.32 -7.81 -0.10
CA TRP A 202 -10.04 -8.89 -1.05
C TRP A 202 -9.51 -8.35 -2.38
N ASN A 203 -10.09 -7.24 -2.84
CA ASN A 203 -9.67 -6.49 -4.01
C ASN A 203 -9.21 -5.09 -3.64
N LEU A 204 -8.54 -4.43 -4.58
CA LEU A 204 -8.07 -3.07 -4.40
C LEU A 204 -9.24 -2.10 -4.20
N LEU A 205 -9.23 -1.33 -3.11
CA LEU A 205 -10.31 -0.42 -2.75
C LEU A 205 -10.24 0.86 -3.58
N SER A 206 -11.36 1.32 -4.13
CA SER A 206 -11.48 2.70 -4.61
C SER A 206 -11.61 3.68 -3.44
N ALA A 207 -11.28 4.95 -3.67
CA ALA A 207 -11.51 6.01 -2.69
C ALA A 207 -12.99 6.11 -2.28
N THR A 208 -13.92 5.88 -3.22
CA THR A 208 -15.36 5.87 -2.98
C THR A 208 -15.76 4.73 -2.04
N THR A 209 -15.30 3.51 -2.35
CA THR A 209 -15.59 2.31 -1.54
C THR A 209 -15.05 2.46 -0.12
N MET A 210 -13.81 2.96 0.04
CA MET A 210 -13.25 3.22 1.37
C MET A 210 -14.04 4.30 2.13
N ALA A 211 -14.47 5.36 1.45
CA ALA A 211 -15.27 6.41 2.07
C ALA A 211 -16.63 5.90 2.56
N PHE A 212 -17.29 5.05 1.77
CA PHE A 212 -18.52 4.37 2.19
C PHE A 212 -18.29 3.43 3.37
N ALA A 213 -17.22 2.63 3.33
CA ALA A 213 -16.89 1.71 4.43
C ALA A 213 -16.69 2.45 5.75
N LEU A 214 -15.99 3.59 5.74
CA LEU A 214 -15.76 4.40 6.94
C LEU A 214 -17.01 5.12 7.46
N ARG A 215 -18.03 5.35 6.61
CA ARG A 215 -19.25 6.09 6.98
C ARG A 215 -20.15 5.32 7.95
N VAL A 216 -20.02 3.99 8.02
CA VAL A 216 -20.76 3.11 8.93
C VAL A 216 -20.50 3.45 10.40
N TYR A 217 -19.29 3.91 10.73
CA TYR A 217 -18.88 4.11 12.11
C TYR A 217 -18.72 5.59 12.43
N LYS A 218 -19.75 6.20 13.02
CA LYS A 218 -19.75 7.61 13.42
C LYS A 218 -19.84 7.74 14.93
N ASP A 219 -19.05 8.63 15.52
CA ASP A 219 -19.10 8.96 16.96
C ASP A 219 -19.03 7.72 17.89
N GLN A 220 -18.20 6.73 17.51
CA GLN A 220 -18.08 5.45 18.22
C GLN A 220 -19.39 4.65 18.30
N GLN A 221 -20.24 4.75 17.28
CA GLN A 221 -21.42 3.91 17.10
C GLN A 221 -21.46 3.38 15.68
N ALA A 222 -22.00 2.17 15.52
CA ALA A 222 -22.30 1.62 14.21
C ALA A 222 -23.69 2.08 13.78
N ASP A 223 -23.78 2.72 12.62
CA ASP A 223 -25.03 3.09 11.97
C ASP A 223 -25.04 2.45 10.58
N PHE A 224 -25.76 1.34 10.45
CA PHE A 224 -26.02 0.66 9.19
C PHE A 224 -27.32 1.16 8.54
N GLY A 225 -28.09 2.01 9.22
CA GLY A 225 -29.38 2.51 8.73
C GLY A 225 -29.24 3.22 7.39
N TRP A 226 -28.20 4.05 7.24
CA TRP A 226 -27.93 4.75 5.98
C TRP A 226 -27.67 3.80 4.80
N VAL A 227 -27.13 2.60 5.04
CA VAL A 227 -26.91 1.56 4.01
C VAL A 227 -28.24 0.90 3.66
N ILE A 228 -29.00 0.53 4.68
CA ILE A 228 -30.31 -0.13 4.56
C ILE A 228 -31.29 0.75 3.78
N ASP A 229 -31.29 2.05 4.07
CA ASP A 229 -32.18 3.07 3.52
C ASP A 229 -31.63 3.72 2.24
N ALA A 230 -30.39 3.40 1.83
CA ALA A 230 -29.81 3.92 0.59
C ALA A 230 -30.72 3.60 -0.61
N PRO A 231 -31.00 4.58 -1.49
CA PRO A 231 -31.85 4.44 -2.67
C PRO A 231 -31.17 3.53 -3.71
N ILE A 232 -31.99 2.82 -4.48
CA ILE A 232 -31.56 1.75 -5.40
C ILE A 232 -31.23 2.29 -6.82
N HIS A 233 -31.13 3.60 -7.02
CA HIS A 233 -30.80 4.18 -8.33
C HIS A 233 -30.05 5.53 -8.23
N PRO A 234 -29.25 5.90 -9.25
CA PRO A 234 -28.35 7.06 -9.24
C PRO A 234 -29.06 8.44 -9.28
N ASP A 235 -30.36 8.48 -9.56
CA ASP A 235 -31.13 9.74 -9.64
C ASP A 235 -31.24 10.49 -8.30
N THR A 236 -30.80 9.87 -7.20
CA THR A 236 -30.78 10.44 -5.83
C THR A 236 -29.35 10.70 -5.32
N SER A 237 -28.38 10.95 -6.21
CA SER A 237 -26.93 10.94 -5.91
C SER A 237 -26.41 12.06 -4.99
N SER A 238 -27.17 13.12 -4.68
CA SER A 238 -26.61 14.26 -3.91
C SER A 238 -26.29 13.95 -2.45
N ASP A 239 -27.08 13.12 -1.78
CA ASP A 239 -27.00 12.93 -0.32
C ASP A 239 -25.97 11.84 0.09
N ILE A 240 -25.56 11.02 -0.88
CA ILE A 240 -24.57 9.95 -0.72
C ILE A 240 -23.24 10.33 -1.41
N ALA A 241 -23.21 11.42 -2.20
CA ALA A 241 -22.00 11.91 -2.85
C ALA A 241 -20.86 12.14 -1.84
N VAL A 242 -19.72 11.52 -2.13
CA VAL A 242 -18.48 11.71 -1.38
C VAL A 242 -17.71 12.85 -2.03
N ASP A 243 -17.29 13.86 -1.25
CA ASP A 243 -16.28 14.81 -1.71
C ASP A 243 -14.92 14.10 -1.81
N LEU A 244 -14.69 13.42 -2.93
CA LEU A 244 -13.45 12.68 -3.19
C LEU A 244 -12.22 13.59 -3.14
N ARG A 245 -12.36 14.90 -3.39
CA ARG A 245 -11.21 15.81 -3.28
C ARG A 245 -10.82 16.02 -1.83
N ALA A 246 -11.79 16.17 -0.93
CA ALA A 246 -11.54 16.23 0.50
C ALA A 246 -11.06 14.87 1.04
N PHE A 247 -11.69 13.77 0.60
CA PHE A 247 -11.36 12.42 1.07
C PHE A 247 -9.93 12.00 0.72
N ARG A 248 -9.45 12.27 -0.50
CA ARG A 248 -8.04 12.00 -0.88
C ARG A 248 -7.05 12.71 0.05
N LYS A 249 -7.36 13.94 0.47
CA LYS A 249 -6.53 14.67 1.44
C LYS A 249 -6.59 14.02 2.83
N GLN A 250 -7.76 13.52 3.23
CA GLN A 250 -7.91 12.79 4.48
C GLN A 250 -7.03 11.54 4.45
N VAL A 251 -7.18 10.65 3.47
CA VAL A 251 -6.36 9.44 3.28
C VAL A 251 -4.87 9.77 3.43
N LYS A 252 -4.38 10.75 2.66
CA LYS A 252 -2.97 11.19 2.75
C LYS A 252 -2.58 11.64 4.15
N SER A 253 -3.38 12.47 4.80
CA SER A 253 -3.08 13.03 6.13
C SER A 253 -3.14 12.00 7.26
N ARG A 254 -4.05 11.02 7.18
CA ARG A 254 -4.23 9.98 8.21
C ARG A 254 -3.14 8.93 8.17
N PHE A 255 -2.58 8.69 6.99
CA PHE A 255 -1.52 7.70 6.78
C PHE A 255 -0.12 8.31 6.64
N GLY A 256 0.05 9.60 6.94
CA GLY A 256 1.34 10.28 6.83
C GLY A 256 1.90 10.27 5.41
N GLY A 257 1.05 10.14 4.39
CA GLY A 257 1.43 10.02 2.98
C GLY A 257 1.85 8.62 2.53
N LEU A 258 1.77 7.60 3.39
CA LEU A 258 2.09 6.23 2.98
C LEU A 258 0.98 5.57 2.15
N LEU A 259 -0.23 6.10 2.25
CA LEU A 259 -1.40 5.70 1.47
C LEU A 259 -1.81 6.88 0.58
N GLU A 260 -1.98 6.63 -0.70
CA GLU A 260 -2.32 7.61 -1.73
C GLU A 260 -3.50 7.07 -2.57
N CYS A 261 -4.29 7.95 -3.16
CA CYS A 261 -5.34 7.56 -4.11
C CYS A 261 -4.81 7.86 -5.52
N GLU A 262 -4.58 6.81 -6.31
CA GLU A 262 -3.97 6.90 -7.64
C GLU A 262 -4.66 5.91 -8.59
N GLY A 263 -4.67 6.24 -9.88
CA GLY A 263 -5.23 5.39 -10.93
C GLY A 263 -6.54 5.94 -11.52
N PRO A 264 -7.12 5.23 -12.50
CA PRO A 264 -8.32 5.66 -13.20
C PRO A 264 -9.56 5.72 -12.30
N GLU A 265 -9.63 4.86 -11.28
CA GLU A 265 -10.79 4.71 -10.38
C GLU A 265 -10.50 5.26 -8.97
N ASP A 266 -9.47 6.10 -8.83
CA ASP A 266 -8.98 6.62 -7.54
C ASP A 266 -8.65 5.51 -6.54
N GLU A 267 -7.96 4.47 -7.00
CA GLU A 267 -7.60 3.32 -6.17
C GLU A 267 -6.70 3.71 -4.99
N VAL A 268 -7.04 3.21 -3.80
CA VAL A 268 -6.30 3.47 -2.56
C VAL A 268 -5.13 2.50 -2.46
N ASN A 269 -3.93 3.01 -2.69
CA ASN A 269 -2.70 2.23 -2.76
C ASN A 269 -1.62 2.75 -1.83
N PHE A 270 -0.71 1.86 -1.45
CA PHE A 270 0.52 2.31 -0.83
C PHE A 270 1.38 3.04 -1.85
N MET A 271 1.97 4.17 -1.45
CA MET A 271 2.89 4.94 -2.29
C MET A 271 4.09 4.12 -2.82
N HIS A 272 4.36 2.97 -2.21
CA HIS A 272 5.38 2.01 -2.64
C HIS A 272 5.17 0.64 -2.00
N GLN A 273 5.56 -0.44 -2.69
CA GLN A 273 5.49 -1.82 -2.18
C GLN A 273 6.22 -1.99 -0.83
N THR A 274 7.38 -1.37 -0.64
CA THR A 274 8.11 -1.43 0.65
C THR A 274 7.36 -0.74 1.80
N ALA A 275 6.49 0.23 1.50
CA ALA A 275 5.67 0.87 2.53
C ALA A 275 4.55 -0.08 2.98
N LYS A 276 3.91 -0.79 2.03
CA LYS A 276 2.99 -1.90 2.30
C LYS A 276 3.67 -2.97 3.17
N GLU A 277 4.82 -3.48 2.74
CA GLU A 277 5.59 -4.50 3.47
C GLU A 277 6.02 -4.05 4.88
N PHE A 278 6.22 -2.75 5.08
CA PHE A 278 6.57 -2.20 6.38
C PHE A 278 5.37 -2.15 7.33
N ILE A 279 4.23 -1.63 6.88
CA ILE A 279 3.06 -1.43 7.74
C ILE A 279 2.32 -2.73 8.06
N PHE A 280 2.39 -3.74 7.18
CA PHE A 280 1.73 -5.04 7.38
C PHE A 280 2.39 -5.90 8.46
N ARG A 281 3.54 -5.48 9.01
CA ARG A 281 4.22 -6.20 10.09
C ARG A 281 3.51 -5.98 11.42
N GLU A 282 3.26 -7.06 12.15
CA GLU A 282 2.56 -7.00 13.43
C GLU A 282 3.29 -6.13 14.46
N SER A 283 4.62 -6.22 14.52
CA SER A 283 5.45 -5.36 15.39
C SER A 283 5.30 -3.86 15.09
N VAL A 284 5.07 -3.49 13.83
CA VAL A 284 4.84 -2.10 13.41
C VAL A 284 3.42 -1.68 13.77
N TRP A 285 2.44 -2.53 13.48
CA TRP A 285 1.04 -2.33 13.88
C TRP A 285 0.90 -2.09 15.39
N ASN A 286 1.40 -3.03 16.21
CA ASN A 286 1.31 -2.96 17.67
C ASN A 286 1.99 -1.70 18.22
N ARG A 287 3.05 -1.22 17.59
CA ARG A 287 3.73 0.00 18.02
C ARG A 287 2.96 1.28 17.71
N ILE A 288 2.24 1.33 16.59
CA ILE A 288 1.54 2.55 16.15
C ILE A 288 0.12 2.57 16.69
N TYR A 289 -0.57 1.43 16.61
CA TYR A 289 -2.01 1.30 16.87
C TYR A 289 -2.33 0.38 18.04
N GLY A 290 -1.34 -0.21 18.73
CA GLY A 290 -1.60 -1.13 19.84
C GLY A 290 -2.36 -0.50 21.02
N GLU A 291 -2.21 0.82 21.21
CA GLU A 291 -3.00 1.59 22.20
C GLU A 291 -4.29 2.19 21.60
N VAL A 292 -4.45 2.13 20.28
CA VAL A 292 -5.62 2.65 19.55
C VAL A 292 -6.67 1.54 19.48
N ASN A 293 -7.49 1.46 20.52
CA ASN A 293 -8.57 0.47 20.57
C ASN A 293 -9.86 1.03 19.92
N ASP A 294 -10.43 0.26 19.01
CA ASP A 294 -11.77 0.47 18.48
C ASP A 294 -12.54 -0.86 18.49
N PRO A 295 -13.08 -1.26 19.64
CA PRO A 295 -13.63 -2.61 19.83
C PRO A 295 -14.90 -2.85 19.02
N ILE A 296 -15.51 -1.80 18.48
CA ILE A 296 -16.75 -1.90 17.70
C ILE A 296 -16.49 -1.96 16.19
N PHE A 297 -15.31 -1.49 15.73
CA PHE A 297 -15.02 -1.40 14.31
C PHE A 297 -14.80 -2.78 13.72
N ASN A 298 -15.62 -3.15 12.75
CA ASN A 298 -15.49 -4.38 11.99
C ASN A 298 -15.24 -4.03 10.53
N ALA A 299 -14.03 -4.36 10.05
CA ALA A 299 -13.61 -4.07 8.68
C ALA A 299 -14.47 -4.83 7.65
N ASN A 300 -14.82 -6.09 7.92
CA ASN A 300 -15.61 -6.92 7.02
C ASN A 300 -17.03 -6.38 6.87
N LEU A 301 -17.70 -6.02 7.97
CA LEU A 301 -19.02 -5.37 7.93
C LEU A 301 -18.99 -4.00 7.22
N SER A 302 -17.90 -3.24 7.41
CA SER A 302 -17.70 -1.95 6.73
C SER A 302 -17.57 -2.13 5.22
N LEU A 303 -16.77 -3.11 4.80
CA LEU A 303 -16.55 -3.43 3.39
C LEU A 303 -17.79 -4.03 2.73
N LEU A 304 -18.50 -4.92 3.41
CA LEU A 304 -19.82 -5.42 2.99
C LEU A 304 -20.81 -4.27 2.76
N SER A 305 -20.88 -3.35 3.73
CA SER A 305 -21.74 -2.16 3.64
C SER A 305 -21.41 -1.30 2.43
N ALA A 306 -20.11 -1.07 2.17
CA ALA A 306 -19.67 -0.31 1.01
C ALA A 306 -20.05 -1.01 -0.31
N CYS A 307 -19.86 -2.32 -0.40
CA CYS A 307 -20.26 -3.09 -1.59
C CYS A 307 -21.75 -3.00 -1.86
N ILE A 308 -22.61 -3.11 -0.83
CA ILE A 308 -24.07 -2.98 -0.98
C ILE A 308 -24.46 -1.60 -1.49
N VAL A 309 -23.83 -0.54 -0.98
CA VAL A 309 -24.10 0.82 -1.45
C VAL A 309 -23.69 1.00 -2.90
N GLU A 310 -22.52 0.51 -3.30
CA GLU A 310 -22.05 0.53 -4.69
C GLU A 310 -23.02 -0.23 -5.61
N ILE A 311 -23.50 -1.40 -5.17
CA ILE A 311 -24.48 -2.19 -5.92
C ILE A 311 -25.78 -1.43 -6.15
N LYS A 312 -26.32 -0.83 -5.09
CA LYS A 312 -27.53 0.00 -5.14
C LYS A 312 -27.37 1.22 -6.03
N LEU A 313 -26.27 1.96 -5.90
CA LEU A 313 -26.04 3.18 -6.68
C LEU A 313 -25.86 2.90 -8.17
N LYS A 314 -25.27 1.77 -8.53
CA LYS A 314 -25.11 1.34 -9.92
C LYS A 314 -26.41 0.83 -10.54
N GLY A 315 -27.48 0.70 -9.77
CA GLY A 315 -28.76 0.17 -10.23
C GLY A 315 -28.57 -1.20 -10.88
N MET A 316 -27.71 -2.05 -10.28
CA MET A 316 -27.49 -3.39 -10.79
C MET A 316 -28.77 -4.20 -10.66
N ASP A 317 -29.53 -4.30 -11.74
CA ASP A 317 -30.50 -5.37 -11.89
C ASP A 317 -29.73 -6.68 -12.11
N LEU A 318 -29.38 -7.31 -10.98
CA LEU A 318 -28.60 -8.54 -10.93
C LEU A 318 -29.30 -9.70 -11.66
N CYS A 319 -30.64 -9.63 -11.79
CA CYS A 319 -31.44 -10.63 -12.50
C CYS A 319 -31.42 -10.43 -14.01
N ASP A 320 -31.63 -9.21 -14.51
CA ASP A 320 -31.77 -8.96 -15.95
C ASP A 320 -30.44 -9.06 -16.71
N LYS A 321 -29.31 -8.66 -16.10
CA LYS A 321 -27.97 -8.74 -16.74
C LYS A 321 -27.41 -10.18 -16.79
N ALA A 322 -27.73 -11.02 -15.81
CA ALA A 322 -27.26 -12.41 -15.75
C ALA A 322 -27.81 -13.27 -16.89
N GLN A 323 -29.01 -12.96 -17.38
CA GLN A 323 -29.65 -13.70 -18.49
C GLN A 323 -29.14 -13.25 -19.87
N ALA A 324 -28.53 -12.07 -19.99
CA ALA A 324 -28.16 -11.46 -21.27
C ALA A 324 -26.65 -11.50 -21.58
N CYS A 325 -25.77 -11.64 -20.59
CA CYS A 325 -24.33 -11.47 -20.77
C CYS A 325 -23.55 -12.80 -20.73
N GLN A 326 -22.77 -13.08 -21.78
CA GLN A 326 -21.71 -14.10 -21.78
C GLN A 326 -20.39 -13.62 -21.09
N VAL A 327 -20.36 -12.37 -20.62
CA VAL A 327 -19.18 -11.72 -20.02
C VAL A 327 -19.61 -11.04 -18.72
N PHE A 328 -19.01 -11.44 -17.60
CA PHE A 328 -19.17 -10.76 -16.31
C PHE A 328 -18.57 -9.35 -16.41
N THR A 329 -19.35 -8.32 -16.11
CA THR A 329 -18.87 -6.93 -15.99
C THR A 329 -18.17 -6.74 -14.64
N ASP A 330 -17.28 -5.73 -14.53
CA ASP A 330 -16.62 -5.34 -13.27
C ASP A 330 -17.61 -5.10 -12.12
N ASP A 331 -18.87 -4.80 -12.44
CA ASP A 331 -19.94 -4.65 -11.46
C ASP A 331 -20.21 -5.94 -10.64
N TYR A 332 -20.00 -7.13 -11.20
CA TYR A 332 -20.14 -8.39 -10.44
C TYR A 332 -19.07 -8.56 -9.36
N LEU A 333 -17.96 -7.80 -9.44
CA LEU A 333 -16.91 -7.81 -8.43
C LEU A 333 -17.45 -7.39 -7.06
N PHE A 334 -18.36 -6.41 -7.01
CA PHE A 334 -18.95 -5.96 -5.75
C PHE A 334 -19.86 -7.02 -5.13
N VAL A 335 -20.51 -7.87 -5.94
CA VAL A 335 -21.35 -8.96 -5.44
C VAL A 335 -20.46 -10.06 -4.86
N THR A 336 -19.40 -10.46 -5.57
CA THR A 336 -18.46 -11.46 -5.07
C THR A 336 -17.76 -10.98 -3.80
N ASP A 337 -17.37 -9.72 -3.76
CA ASP A 337 -16.74 -9.10 -2.60
C ASP A 337 -17.70 -9.00 -1.42
N ALA A 338 -18.96 -8.61 -1.67
CA ALA A 338 -19.99 -8.61 -0.64
C ALA A 338 -20.19 -10.00 -0.03
N MET A 339 -20.28 -11.06 -0.85
CA MET A 339 -20.39 -12.43 -0.35
C MET A 339 -19.16 -12.84 0.47
N HIS A 340 -17.96 -12.51 -0.01
CA HIS A 340 -16.72 -12.77 0.73
C HIS A 340 -16.71 -12.06 2.09
N TYR A 341 -17.02 -10.76 2.15
CA TYR A 341 -17.03 -10.03 3.41
C TYR A 341 -18.17 -10.45 4.34
N ALA A 342 -19.30 -10.91 3.81
CA ALA A 342 -20.35 -11.51 4.62
C ALA A 342 -19.90 -12.82 5.27
N GLU A 343 -19.24 -13.70 4.51
CA GLU A 343 -18.64 -14.93 5.05
C GLU A 343 -17.61 -14.64 6.14
N MET A 344 -16.71 -13.68 5.90
CA MET A 344 -15.71 -13.28 6.90
C MET A 344 -16.36 -12.67 8.14
N ALA A 345 -17.40 -11.85 7.98
CA ALA A 345 -18.14 -11.28 9.10
C ALA A 345 -18.89 -12.35 9.92
N ASP A 346 -19.41 -13.40 9.27
CA ASP A 346 -20.04 -14.53 9.96
C ASP A 346 -19.01 -15.33 10.76
N CYS A 347 -17.84 -15.60 10.19
CA CYS A 347 -16.72 -16.26 10.89
C CYS A 347 -16.21 -15.47 12.10
N ASP A 348 -16.24 -14.13 12.03
CA ASP A 348 -15.82 -13.25 13.13
C ASP A 348 -16.90 -13.08 14.22
N SER A 349 -18.14 -13.50 13.96
CA SER A 349 -19.27 -13.26 14.86
C SER A 349 -19.44 -14.36 15.91
N GLU A 350 -19.72 -13.96 17.15
CA GLU A 350 -20.25 -14.92 18.14
C GLU A 350 -21.68 -15.33 17.74
N PRO A 351 -22.09 -16.59 17.99
CA PRO A 351 -23.48 -17.02 17.78
C PRO A 351 -24.43 -16.11 18.57
N ASP A 352 -25.42 -15.51 17.91
CA ASP A 352 -26.40 -14.54 18.45
C ASP A 352 -25.81 -13.15 18.85
N GLY A 353 -24.64 -12.77 18.33
CA GLY A 353 -24.05 -11.44 18.53
C GLY A 353 -24.64 -10.36 17.62
N GLN A 354 -24.54 -9.07 18.04
CA GLN A 354 -25.01 -7.92 17.23
C GLN A 354 -24.41 -7.88 15.81
N ALA A 355 -23.17 -8.36 15.63
CA ALA A 355 -22.53 -8.43 14.31
C ALA A 355 -23.24 -9.40 13.36
N ALA A 356 -23.80 -10.50 13.88
CA ALA A 356 -24.57 -11.47 13.11
C ALA A 356 -25.86 -10.84 12.58
N ASP A 357 -26.59 -10.13 13.46
CA ASP A 357 -27.80 -9.41 13.07
C ASP A 357 -27.54 -8.36 11.97
N TYR A 358 -26.38 -7.70 11.99
CA TYR A 358 -26.01 -6.70 10.99
C TYR A 358 -25.68 -7.32 9.64
N TYR A 359 -24.83 -8.35 9.56
CA TYR A 359 -24.50 -8.91 8.25
C TYR A 359 -25.71 -9.58 7.60
N ILE A 360 -26.59 -10.24 8.38
CA ILE A 360 -27.83 -10.85 7.86
C ILE A 360 -28.70 -9.77 7.23
N GLN A 361 -28.95 -8.67 7.95
CA GLN A 361 -29.75 -7.54 7.42
C GLN A 361 -29.13 -6.88 6.18
N LEU A 362 -27.80 -6.86 6.10
CA LEU A 362 -27.06 -6.34 4.96
C LEU A 362 -27.17 -7.28 3.75
N VAL A 363 -26.98 -8.59 3.94
CA VAL A 363 -27.12 -9.60 2.87
C VAL A 363 -28.55 -9.65 2.34
N ASP A 364 -29.57 -9.52 3.20
CA ASP A 364 -30.98 -9.39 2.81
C ASP A 364 -31.25 -8.24 1.81
N LYS A 365 -30.36 -7.25 1.74
CA LYS A 365 -30.46 -6.15 0.74
C LYS A 365 -30.00 -6.56 -0.64
N LEU A 366 -29.28 -7.67 -0.79
CA LEU A 366 -28.88 -8.20 -2.09
C LEU A 366 -30.02 -9.00 -2.74
N ASP A 367 -30.96 -9.51 -1.95
CA ASP A 367 -32.15 -10.24 -2.44
C ASP A 367 -33.27 -9.32 -2.94
N LYS A 368 -33.20 -8.02 -2.63
CA LYS A 368 -34.23 -7.03 -2.98
C LYS A 368 -33.72 -6.16 -4.14
N PRO A 369 -34.32 -6.28 -5.35
CA PRO A 369 -33.85 -5.59 -6.55
C PRO A 369 -33.97 -4.07 -6.46
#